data_AF-A0A4Q3AAN9-F1
#
_entry.id   AF-A0A4Q3AAN9-F1
#
_cell.length_a   1.000
_cell.length_b   1.000
_cell.length_c   1.000
_cell.angle_alpha   90.00
_cell.angle_beta   90.00
_cell.angle_gamma   90.00
#
_symmetry.space_group_name_H-M   'P 1'
#
loop_
_entity.id
_entity.type
_entity.pdbx_description
1 polymer ?
#
loop_
_entity_poly.entity_id
_entity_poly.type
_entity_poly.pdbx_seq_one_letter_code
_entity_poly.pdbx_strand_id
1 'polypeptide(L)'
;LTGGVIYHDGQFDDARLAIHLAMTADELGAKLVNYVRCVSLIKEDGKVSGIEAMDVESGRSFAIRAGAVINATGVFVDELRRADEPSSEEIVAVSQGVHLVLPKDFLPGDSAIMIPKTADGRVLFAVPWHDRVVLGTTDTPLSEKSLEPRALPEEIDFLMTHAARYLSRDPKPEDVLSVFAGLRPLVKASGNANTASLSRDHTILIGDSGLITITGGKWTTYRKMAEDVIDRAEEVAGLEKVPCRTMELPVHGAVTEEVSDLHLRPYGSDAAAIQSLSGADRVHPALDLTVAEVRWHAREEMARTVEDVLARRSRALLLDARASIEAAPAVAEILAEELGKGAEWRVAQVAHFRALAQGYVFR
;
A
#
# COMPACT_ATOMS: atom_id res chain seq x y z
N LEU A 1 22.80 -5.33 27.93
CA LEU A 1 22.59 -6.37 26.91
C LEU A 1 23.53 -7.54 27.22
N THR A 2 23.04 -8.77 27.33
CA THR A 2 23.88 -9.96 27.65
C THR A 2 24.13 -10.88 26.46
N GLY A 3 23.46 -10.65 25.33
CA GLY A 3 23.59 -11.40 24.07
C GLY A 3 22.52 -11.02 23.06
N GLY A 4 22.55 -11.65 21.88
CA GLY A 4 21.58 -11.48 20.79
C GLY A 4 21.55 -12.69 19.86
N VAL A 5 20.53 -12.80 19.03
CA VAL A 5 20.37 -13.85 18.00
C VAL A 5 20.27 -13.16 16.65
N ILE A 6 20.95 -13.72 15.64
CA ILE A 6 20.87 -13.27 14.25
C ILE A 6 20.19 -14.36 13.44
N TYR A 7 19.22 -13.97 12.62
CA TYR A 7 18.51 -14.83 11.67
C TYR A 7 18.23 -14.04 10.39
N HIS A 8 17.78 -14.73 9.33
CA HIS A 8 17.45 -14.10 8.05
C HIS A 8 15.94 -13.95 7.88
N ASP A 9 15.53 -12.82 7.32
CA ASP A 9 14.15 -12.51 6.96
C ASP A 9 14.10 -11.74 5.62
N GLY A 10 12.93 -11.58 5.04
CA GLY A 10 12.72 -10.83 3.80
C GLY A 10 12.38 -9.36 4.04
N GLN A 11 12.96 -8.47 3.22
CA GLN A 11 12.59 -7.05 3.16
C GLN A 11 12.21 -6.70 1.72
N PHE A 12 11.18 -5.89 1.56
CA PHE A 12 10.73 -5.42 0.25
C PHE A 12 9.96 -4.10 0.39
N ASP A 13 9.80 -3.40 -0.72
CA ASP A 13 8.94 -2.21 -0.82
C ASP A 13 7.54 -2.66 -1.27
N ASP A 14 6.56 -2.44 -0.39
CA ASP A 14 5.19 -2.92 -0.56
C ASP A 14 4.48 -2.25 -1.73
N ALA A 15 4.63 -0.93 -1.87
CA ALA A 15 4.02 -0.15 -2.93
C ALA A 15 4.68 -0.43 -4.30
N ARG A 16 6.01 -0.55 -4.33
CA ARG A 16 6.75 -0.92 -5.55
C ARG A 16 6.34 -2.29 -6.07
N LEU A 17 6.27 -3.29 -5.18
CA LEU A 17 5.79 -4.62 -5.55
C LEU A 17 4.35 -4.59 -6.06
N ALA A 18 3.46 -3.82 -5.42
CA ALA A 18 2.08 -3.68 -5.88
C ALA A 18 1.99 -3.09 -7.31
N ILE A 19 2.82 -2.10 -7.64
CA ILE A 19 2.87 -1.53 -8.99
C ILE A 19 3.43 -2.52 -10.01
N HIS A 20 4.50 -3.24 -9.68
CA HIS A 20 5.01 -4.26 -10.60
C HIS A 20 4.02 -5.41 -10.81
N LEU A 21 3.25 -5.79 -9.79
CA LEU A 21 2.15 -6.76 -9.95
C LEU A 21 1.04 -6.23 -10.88
N ALA A 22 0.69 -4.94 -10.76
CA ALA A 22 -0.24 -4.29 -11.68
C ALA A 22 0.31 -4.30 -13.12
N MET A 23 1.56 -3.89 -13.33
CA MET A 23 2.19 -3.91 -14.65
C MET A 23 2.23 -5.32 -15.24
N THR A 24 2.59 -6.32 -14.44
CA THR A 24 2.55 -7.73 -14.85
C THR A 24 1.17 -8.15 -15.32
N ALA A 25 0.11 -7.74 -14.60
CA ALA A 25 -1.26 -8.07 -14.99
C ALA A 25 -1.66 -7.39 -16.31
N ASP A 26 -1.30 -6.12 -16.52
CA ASP A 26 -1.56 -5.40 -17.78
C ASP A 26 -0.81 -6.02 -18.98
N GLU A 27 0.46 -6.41 -18.79
CA GLU A 27 1.27 -7.13 -19.78
C GLU A 27 0.67 -8.49 -20.17
N LEU A 28 -0.01 -9.15 -19.22
CA LEU A 28 -0.76 -10.39 -19.45
C LEU A 28 -2.18 -10.15 -19.98
N GLY A 29 -2.56 -8.90 -20.25
CA GLY A 29 -3.80 -8.52 -20.91
C GLY A 29 -4.94 -8.12 -19.97
N ALA A 30 -4.70 -8.01 -18.66
CA ALA A 30 -5.69 -7.43 -17.75
C ALA A 30 -5.96 -5.96 -18.10
N LYS A 31 -7.13 -5.45 -17.72
CA LYS A 31 -7.44 -4.02 -17.81
C LYS A 31 -7.49 -3.43 -16.42
N LEU A 32 -6.53 -2.56 -16.15
CA LEU A 32 -6.38 -1.90 -14.86
C LEU A 32 -6.79 -0.45 -14.97
N VAL A 33 -7.55 0.01 -13.98
CA VAL A 33 -7.99 1.41 -13.89
C VAL A 33 -7.95 1.82 -12.42
N ASN A 34 -7.11 2.81 -12.09
CA ASN A 34 -7.14 3.48 -10.80
C ASN A 34 -8.09 4.69 -10.86
N TYR A 35 -8.42 5.28 -9.71
CA TYR A 35 -9.38 6.39 -9.62
C TYR A 35 -10.77 6.06 -10.18
N VAL A 36 -11.16 4.79 -10.12
CA VAL A 36 -12.53 4.32 -10.40
C VAL A 36 -13.12 3.73 -9.13
N ARG A 37 -14.20 4.32 -8.64
CA ARG A 37 -14.90 3.89 -7.44
C ARG A 37 -16.08 3.01 -7.82
N CYS A 38 -16.19 1.83 -7.20
CA CYS A 38 -17.44 1.06 -7.20
C CYS A 38 -18.50 1.81 -6.38
N VAL A 39 -19.61 2.18 -7.01
CA VAL A 39 -20.74 2.90 -6.39
C VAL A 39 -21.79 1.92 -5.89
N SER A 40 -22.14 0.92 -6.70
CA SER A 40 -23.08 -0.13 -6.33
C SER A 40 -22.86 -1.41 -7.14
N LEU A 41 -23.40 -2.53 -6.66
CA LEU A 41 -23.43 -3.79 -7.40
C LEU A 41 -24.59 -3.77 -8.40
N ILE A 42 -24.36 -4.34 -9.58
CA ILE A 42 -25.43 -4.62 -10.54
C ILE A 42 -25.87 -6.07 -10.34
N LYS A 43 -27.19 -6.29 -10.23
CA LYS A 43 -27.78 -7.62 -10.04
C LYS A 43 -28.81 -7.96 -11.12
N GLU A 44 -28.79 -9.20 -11.56
CA GLU A 44 -29.77 -9.81 -12.46
C GLU A 44 -30.26 -11.12 -11.82
N ASP A 45 -31.59 -11.28 -11.70
CA ASP A 45 -32.22 -12.43 -11.03
C ASP A 45 -31.66 -12.72 -9.62
N GLY A 46 -31.31 -11.65 -8.90
CA GLY A 46 -30.72 -11.73 -7.56
C GLY A 46 -29.23 -12.08 -7.51
N LYS A 47 -28.58 -12.29 -8.67
CA LYS A 47 -27.15 -12.60 -8.79
C LYS A 47 -26.36 -11.37 -9.22
N VAL A 48 -25.15 -11.18 -8.67
CA VAL A 48 -24.24 -10.11 -9.08
C VAL A 48 -23.72 -10.38 -10.49
N SER A 49 -23.86 -9.39 -11.37
CA SER A 49 -23.45 -9.45 -12.79
C SER A 49 -22.57 -8.26 -13.22
N GLY A 50 -22.13 -7.43 -12.26
CA GLY A 50 -21.29 -6.28 -12.53
C GLY A 50 -21.30 -5.24 -11.42
N ILE A 51 -20.75 -4.06 -11.73
CA ILE A 51 -20.71 -2.90 -10.85
C ILE A 51 -21.11 -1.63 -11.61
N GLU A 52 -21.79 -0.72 -10.92
CA GLU A 52 -21.82 0.69 -11.30
C GLU A 52 -20.57 1.36 -10.76
N ALA A 53 -19.81 1.98 -11.64
CA ALA A 53 -18.53 2.58 -11.34
C ALA A 53 -18.53 4.09 -11.64
N MET A 54 -17.68 4.84 -10.94
CA MET A 54 -17.50 6.28 -11.16
C MET A 54 -16.01 6.58 -11.31
N ASP A 55 -15.65 7.17 -12.46
CA ASP A 55 -14.36 7.82 -12.65
C ASP A 55 -14.32 9.08 -11.78
N VAL A 56 -13.48 9.07 -10.75
CA VAL A 56 -13.43 10.19 -9.79
C VAL A 56 -12.67 11.41 -10.33
N GLU A 57 -11.91 11.26 -11.42
CA GLU A 57 -11.25 12.40 -12.07
C GLU A 57 -12.23 13.20 -12.93
N SER A 58 -13.13 12.53 -13.65
CA SER A 58 -14.11 13.18 -14.53
C SER A 58 -15.52 13.31 -13.94
N GLY A 59 -15.83 12.57 -12.87
CA GLY A 59 -17.15 12.47 -12.28
C GLY A 59 -18.16 11.66 -13.10
N ARG A 60 -17.72 10.98 -14.18
CA ARG A 60 -18.59 10.19 -15.04
C ARG A 60 -18.85 8.81 -14.43
N SER A 61 -20.11 8.41 -14.42
CA SER A 61 -20.52 7.06 -14.03
C SER A 61 -20.72 6.16 -15.24
N PHE A 62 -20.41 4.88 -15.10
CA PHE A 62 -20.57 3.86 -16.14
C PHE A 62 -20.68 2.46 -15.52
N ALA A 63 -21.32 1.55 -16.25
CA ALA A 63 -21.49 0.17 -15.83
C ALA A 63 -20.35 -0.72 -16.35
N ILE A 64 -19.87 -1.64 -15.51
CA ILE A 64 -18.95 -2.71 -15.87
C ILE A 64 -19.67 -4.03 -15.63
N ARG A 65 -19.80 -4.86 -16.67
CA ARG A 65 -20.39 -6.20 -16.58
C ARG A 65 -19.30 -7.25 -16.43
N ALA A 66 -19.56 -8.25 -15.58
CA ALA A 66 -18.61 -9.32 -15.30
C ALA A 66 -19.33 -10.61 -14.91
N GLY A 67 -18.74 -11.76 -15.24
CA GLY A 67 -19.25 -13.08 -14.84
C GLY A 67 -18.99 -13.42 -13.36
N ALA A 68 -17.99 -12.76 -12.75
CA ALA A 68 -17.74 -12.80 -11.32
C ALA A 68 -17.24 -11.43 -10.83
N VAL A 69 -17.58 -11.08 -9.59
CA VAL A 69 -17.12 -9.85 -8.93
C VAL A 69 -16.44 -10.24 -7.62
N ILE A 70 -15.17 -9.86 -7.48
CA ILE A 70 -14.36 -10.09 -6.28
C ILE A 70 -14.22 -8.78 -5.50
N ASN A 71 -14.72 -8.78 -4.28
CA ASN A 71 -14.53 -7.75 -3.28
C ASN A 71 -13.22 -8.00 -2.52
N ALA A 72 -12.18 -7.25 -2.90
CA ALA A 72 -10.86 -7.27 -2.27
C ALA A 72 -10.50 -5.90 -1.65
N THR A 73 -11.46 -5.19 -1.07
CA THR A 73 -11.29 -3.81 -0.55
C THR A 73 -10.63 -3.75 0.84
N GLY A 74 -9.89 -4.78 1.25
CA GLY A 74 -9.10 -4.80 2.48
C GLY A 74 -9.95 -4.61 3.75
N VAL A 75 -9.70 -3.54 4.49
CA VAL A 75 -10.48 -3.21 5.71
C VAL A 75 -11.93 -2.81 5.40
N PHE A 76 -12.22 -2.42 4.15
CA PHE A 76 -13.50 -1.87 3.70
C PHE A 76 -14.46 -2.92 3.12
N VAL A 77 -14.13 -4.21 3.23
CA VAL A 77 -14.92 -5.29 2.62
C VAL A 77 -16.37 -5.31 3.07
N ASP A 78 -16.65 -4.95 4.32
CA ASP A 78 -18.01 -4.98 4.89
C ASP A 78 -18.95 -3.94 4.26
N GLU A 79 -18.43 -2.83 3.72
CA GLU A 79 -19.29 -1.83 3.06
C GLU A 79 -19.91 -2.39 1.79
N LEU A 80 -19.12 -3.08 0.95
CA LEU A 80 -19.63 -3.69 -0.27
C LEU A 80 -20.47 -4.93 0.04
N ARG A 81 -20.15 -5.69 1.09
CA ARG A 81 -20.97 -6.82 1.57
C ARG A 81 -22.35 -6.36 2.05
N ARG A 82 -22.44 -5.23 2.78
CA ARG A 82 -23.72 -4.67 3.22
C ARG A 82 -24.51 -4.02 2.07
N ALA A 83 -23.81 -3.48 1.07
CA ALA A 83 -24.45 -3.02 -0.16
C ALA A 83 -25.04 -4.19 -0.96
N ASP A 84 -24.44 -5.38 -0.86
CA ASP A 84 -24.99 -6.62 -1.43
C ASP A 84 -26.17 -7.15 -0.61
N GLU A 85 -25.97 -7.36 0.69
CA GLU A 85 -26.93 -7.93 1.63
C GLU A 85 -26.93 -7.10 2.93
N PRO A 86 -27.90 -6.19 3.13
CA PRO A 86 -27.93 -5.27 4.26
C PRO A 86 -27.92 -5.93 5.64
N SER A 87 -28.38 -7.18 5.74
CA SER A 87 -28.36 -7.96 6.99
C SER A 87 -27.00 -8.55 7.34
N SER A 88 -25.98 -8.38 6.48
CA SER A 88 -24.63 -8.92 6.71
C SER A 88 -23.98 -8.36 7.97
N GLU A 89 -23.60 -9.27 8.88
CA GLU A 89 -22.73 -8.97 10.01
C GLU A 89 -21.32 -8.58 9.55
N GLU A 90 -20.64 -7.73 10.33
CA GLU A 90 -19.24 -7.38 10.06
C GLU A 90 -18.32 -8.55 10.33
N ILE A 91 -17.45 -8.81 9.36
CA ILE A 91 -16.43 -9.83 9.50
C ILE A 91 -15.05 -9.23 9.76
N VAL A 92 -14.87 -7.91 9.62
CA VAL A 92 -13.59 -7.24 9.85
C VAL A 92 -13.66 -6.29 11.05
N ALA A 93 -12.80 -6.51 12.04
CA ALA A 93 -12.35 -5.49 12.97
C ALA A 93 -11.05 -4.85 12.45
N VAL A 94 -10.75 -3.63 12.88
CA VAL A 94 -9.50 -2.96 12.49
C VAL A 94 -8.60 -2.72 13.70
N SER A 95 -7.30 -2.92 13.48
CA SER A 95 -6.25 -2.49 14.40
C SER A 95 -5.26 -1.60 13.67
N GLN A 96 -4.84 -0.54 14.33
CA GLN A 96 -3.87 0.42 13.81
C GLN A 96 -2.44 0.02 14.18
N GLY A 97 -1.54 0.19 13.23
CA GLY A 97 -0.11 0.16 13.46
C GLY A 97 0.55 1.45 13.00
N VAL A 98 1.36 2.05 13.87
CA VAL A 98 2.09 3.29 13.64
C VAL A 98 3.58 3.03 13.48
N HIS A 99 4.22 3.82 12.62
CA HIS A 99 5.66 3.87 12.46
C HIS A 99 6.18 5.31 12.53
N LEU A 100 7.38 5.46 13.07
CA LEU A 100 8.19 6.68 13.01
C LEU A 100 9.35 6.45 12.04
N VAL A 101 9.73 7.48 11.29
CA VAL A 101 10.93 7.45 10.46
C VAL A 101 11.99 8.39 11.02
N LEU A 102 13.19 7.85 11.21
CA LEU A 102 14.35 8.53 11.76
C LEU A 102 15.51 8.54 10.75
N PRO A 103 16.47 9.47 10.86
CA PRO A 103 17.70 9.43 10.11
C PRO A 103 18.49 8.14 10.36
N LYS A 104 19.27 7.70 9.36
CA LYS A 104 20.06 6.46 9.40
C LYS A 104 21.06 6.39 10.56
N ASP A 105 21.56 7.52 11.03
CA ASP A 105 22.55 7.59 12.11
C ASP A 105 22.04 7.03 13.46
N PHE A 106 20.72 6.89 13.63
CA PHE A 106 20.12 6.20 14.78
C PHE A 106 20.40 4.69 14.79
N LEU A 107 20.56 4.07 13.62
CA LEU A 107 20.89 2.67 13.42
C LEU A 107 21.93 2.53 12.29
N PRO A 108 23.22 2.76 12.59
CA PRO A 108 24.26 2.88 11.55
C PRO A 108 24.61 1.56 10.85
N GLY A 109 24.12 0.41 11.34
CA GLY A 109 24.33 -0.89 10.70
C GLY A 109 23.22 -1.23 9.70
N ASP A 110 23.47 -2.25 8.88
CA ASP A 110 22.53 -2.69 7.83
C ASP A 110 21.52 -3.75 8.32
N SER A 111 21.63 -4.17 9.58
CA SER A 111 20.74 -5.17 10.18
C SER A 111 19.54 -4.52 10.86
N ALA A 112 18.35 -5.05 10.61
CA ALA A 112 17.17 -4.74 11.42
C ALA A 112 17.34 -5.27 12.85
N ILE A 113 16.84 -4.50 13.82
CA ILE A 113 16.77 -4.91 15.22
C ILE A 113 15.33 -5.25 15.56
N MET A 114 15.10 -6.47 16.06
CA MET A 114 13.85 -6.87 16.68
C MET A 114 14.00 -6.91 18.20
N ILE A 115 13.15 -6.17 18.89
CA ILE A 115 12.98 -6.21 20.34
C ILE A 115 11.77 -7.10 20.61
N PRO A 116 11.97 -8.37 21.00
CA PRO A 116 10.89 -9.36 21.07
C PRO A 116 9.91 -9.11 22.22
N LYS A 117 10.29 -8.29 23.20
CA LYS A 117 9.47 -7.96 24.35
C LYS A 117 9.86 -6.59 24.91
N THR A 118 9.06 -5.57 24.63
CA THR A 118 9.10 -4.27 25.29
C THR A 118 8.61 -4.36 26.73
N ALA A 119 8.65 -3.26 27.49
CA ALA A 119 8.25 -3.25 28.89
C ALA A 119 6.77 -3.66 29.11
N ASP A 120 5.92 -3.44 28.11
CA ASP A 120 4.50 -3.80 28.08
C ASP A 120 4.21 -5.08 27.28
N GLY A 121 5.23 -5.79 26.80
CA GLY A 121 5.09 -7.09 26.14
C GLY A 121 4.91 -7.08 24.63
N ARG A 122 4.94 -5.91 23.98
CA ARG A 122 4.87 -5.77 22.52
C ARG A 122 6.21 -6.08 21.84
N VAL A 123 6.16 -6.31 20.52
CA VAL A 123 7.35 -6.44 19.67
C VAL A 123 7.61 -5.09 18.99
N LEU A 124 8.87 -4.67 18.97
CA LEU A 124 9.30 -3.44 18.29
C LEU A 124 10.43 -3.77 17.30
N PHE A 125 10.39 -3.17 16.13
CA PHE A 125 11.40 -3.26 15.09
C PHE A 125 12.00 -1.89 14.83
N ALA A 126 13.31 -1.86 14.61
CA ALA A 126 14.00 -0.76 13.97
C ALA A 126 14.65 -1.32 12.69
N VAL A 127 14.18 -0.86 11.54
CA VAL A 127 14.52 -1.43 10.23
C VAL A 127 15.22 -0.38 9.38
N PRO A 128 16.48 -0.60 8.96
CA PRO A 128 17.10 0.22 7.93
C PRO A 128 16.32 0.09 6.61
N TRP A 129 15.85 1.19 6.04
CA TRP A 129 15.05 1.20 4.81
C TRP A 129 15.20 2.53 4.08
N HIS A 130 15.56 2.50 2.78
CA HIS A 130 15.81 3.68 1.93
C HIS A 130 16.65 4.78 2.62
N ASP A 131 17.83 4.37 3.14
CA ASP A 131 18.76 5.26 3.86
C ASP A 131 18.15 6.00 5.07
N ARG A 132 17.13 5.40 5.68
CA ARG A 132 16.46 5.84 6.92
C ARG A 132 16.26 4.66 7.86
N VAL A 133 15.71 4.92 9.04
CA VAL A 133 15.28 3.89 10.01
C VAL A 133 13.79 3.98 10.19
N VAL A 134 13.07 2.91 9.87
CA VAL A 134 11.65 2.76 10.19
C VAL A 134 11.52 2.07 11.54
N LEU A 135 10.94 2.78 12.50
CA LEU A 135 10.67 2.30 13.84
C LEU A 135 9.19 2.00 14.00
N GLY A 136 8.85 0.77 14.38
CA GLY A 136 7.46 0.37 14.61
C GLY A 136 7.35 -1.11 14.96
N THR A 137 6.16 -1.65 15.19
CA THR A 137 4.85 -1.01 15.08
C THR A 137 4.13 -1.04 16.43
N THR A 138 3.06 -0.27 16.53
CA THR A 138 1.99 -0.47 17.52
C THR A 138 0.92 -1.45 17.02
N ASP A 139 0.00 -1.81 17.91
CA ASP A 139 -1.18 -2.64 17.61
C ASP A 139 -2.35 -2.15 18.46
N THR A 140 -3.08 -1.14 17.96
CA THR A 140 -4.13 -0.44 18.70
C THR A 140 -5.49 -0.69 18.06
N PRO A 141 -6.41 -1.42 18.72
CA PRO A 141 -7.75 -1.62 18.19
C PRO A 141 -8.48 -0.29 17.99
N LEU A 142 -9.14 -0.13 16.84
CA LEU A 142 -9.95 1.05 16.54
C LEU A 142 -11.43 0.67 16.37
N SER A 143 -12.31 1.58 16.78
CA SER A 143 -13.75 1.45 16.55
C SER A 143 -14.17 1.81 15.13
N GLU A 144 -13.39 2.65 14.45
CA GLU A 144 -13.70 3.19 13.14
C GLU A 144 -12.54 3.01 12.16
N LYS A 145 -12.90 2.85 10.89
CA LYS A 145 -11.97 2.72 9.78
C LYS A 145 -11.81 4.09 9.12
N SER A 146 -10.59 4.41 8.68
CA SER A 146 -10.29 5.63 7.93
C SER A 146 -9.53 5.26 6.67
N LEU A 147 -9.78 5.97 5.58
CA LEU A 147 -8.93 5.91 4.38
C LEU A 147 -7.53 6.44 4.68
N GLU A 148 -7.42 7.36 5.63
CA GLU A 148 -6.18 8.02 6.03
C GLU A 148 -6.08 7.98 7.57
N PRO A 149 -5.68 6.84 8.17
CA PRO A 149 -5.51 6.71 9.61
C PRO A 149 -4.38 7.61 10.12
N ARG A 150 -4.48 8.06 11.39
CA ARG A 150 -3.50 8.95 12.02
C ARG A 150 -3.01 8.35 13.32
N ALA A 151 -1.69 8.47 13.54
CA ALA A 151 -1.06 8.01 14.76
C ALA A 151 -1.67 8.67 16.00
N LEU A 152 -1.94 7.88 17.03
CA LEU A 152 -2.44 8.40 18.30
C LEU A 152 -1.26 8.88 19.17
N PRO A 153 -1.43 9.91 20.01
CA PRO A 153 -0.37 10.41 20.88
C PRO A 153 0.28 9.32 21.74
N GLU A 154 -0.51 8.41 22.30
CA GLU A 154 -0.04 7.29 23.11
C GLU A 154 0.81 6.27 22.33
N GLU A 155 0.58 6.13 21.02
CA GLU A 155 1.36 5.28 20.15
C GLU A 155 2.71 5.91 19.84
N ILE A 156 2.72 7.23 19.61
CA ILE A 156 3.93 8.02 19.40
C ILE A 156 4.81 7.99 20.65
N ASP A 157 4.22 8.29 21.83
CA ASP A 157 4.92 8.28 23.11
C ASP A 157 5.54 6.92 23.41
N PHE A 158 4.81 5.84 23.10
CA PHE A 158 5.33 4.47 23.22
C PHE A 158 6.57 4.25 22.36
N LEU A 159 6.51 4.63 21.07
CA LEU A 159 7.62 4.44 20.13
C LEU A 159 8.84 5.28 20.54
N MET A 160 8.65 6.56 20.84
CA MET A 160 9.74 7.46 21.28
C MET A 160 10.42 6.98 22.56
N THR A 161 9.63 6.54 23.55
CA THR A 161 10.15 6.03 24.83
C THR A 161 11.00 4.77 24.65
N HIS A 162 10.59 3.85 23.77
CA HIS A 162 11.33 2.63 23.53
C HIS A 162 12.53 2.85 22.62
N ALA A 163 12.43 3.73 21.62
CA ALA A 163 13.53 4.09 20.73
C ALA A 163 14.78 4.53 21.51
N ALA A 164 14.61 5.42 22.50
CA ALA A 164 15.69 5.93 23.33
C ALA A 164 16.51 4.84 24.06
N ARG A 165 15.93 3.65 24.28
CA ARG A 165 16.60 2.57 25.02
C ARG A 165 17.50 1.69 24.15
N TYR A 166 17.26 1.67 22.84
CA TYR A 166 17.87 0.69 21.93
C TYR A 166 18.61 1.30 20.75
N LEU A 167 18.37 2.58 20.43
CA LEU A 167 19.06 3.28 19.35
C LEU A 167 20.33 3.98 19.85
N SER A 168 21.14 4.44 18.89
CA SER A 168 22.46 5.04 19.16
C SER A 168 22.40 6.30 20.02
N ARG A 169 21.27 7.03 19.98
CA ARG A 169 20.96 8.20 20.80
C ARG A 169 19.45 8.33 21.02
N ASP A 170 19.07 9.13 21.99
CA ASP A 170 17.67 9.44 22.27
C ASP A 170 17.09 10.31 21.13
N PRO A 171 16.00 9.86 20.47
CA PRO A 171 15.37 10.67 19.44
C PRO A 171 14.60 11.82 20.08
N LYS A 172 14.67 12.98 19.43
CA LYS A 172 13.87 14.15 19.77
C LYS A 172 12.76 14.35 18.74
N PRO A 173 11.69 15.10 19.05
CA PRO A 173 10.65 15.44 18.09
C PRO A 173 11.17 15.97 16.74
N GLU A 174 12.22 16.79 16.76
CA GLU A 174 12.84 17.33 15.54
C GLU A 174 13.56 16.27 14.68
N ASP A 175 13.98 15.15 15.27
CA ASP A 175 14.64 14.05 14.55
C ASP A 175 13.63 13.21 13.76
N VAL A 176 12.34 13.27 14.07
CA VAL A 176 11.33 12.47 13.37
C VAL A 176 10.99 13.10 12.02
N LEU A 177 11.36 12.39 10.95
CA LEU A 177 11.19 12.82 9.57
C LEU A 177 9.75 12.61 9.07
N SER A 178 9.10 11.56 9.53
CA SER A 178 7.71 11.25 9.20
C SER A 178 7.07 10.33 10.24
N VAL A 179 5.75 10.39 10.32
CA VAL A 179 4.89 9.49 11.10
C VAL A 179 3.79 8.98 10.20
N PHE A 180 3.60 7.67 10.14
CA PHE A 180 2.52 7.09 9.34
C PHE A 180 1.83 5.93 10.05
N ALA A 181 0.57 5.72 9.71
CA ALA A 181 -0.28 4.68 10.26
C ALA A 181 -0.90 3.84 9.16
N GLY A 182 -1.19 2.58 9.47
CA GLY A 182 -1.93 1.67 8.60
C GLY A 182 -2.93 0.84 9.40
N LEU A 183 -4.01 0.41 8.74
CA LEU A 183 -5.05 -0.43 9.34
C LEU A 183 -4.89 -1.88 8.92
N ARG A 184 -4.98 -2.80 9.88
CA ARG A 184 -4.95 -4.24 9.67
C ARG A 184 -6.38 -4.79 9.63
N PRO A 185 -6.77 -5.56 8.59
CA PRO A 185 -8.06 -6.25 8.58
C PRO A 185 -7.99 -7.50 9.46
N LEU A 186 -8.55 -7.41 10.67
CA LEU A 186 -8.65 -8.53 11.60
C LEU A 186 -9.96 -9.27 11.37
N VAL A 187 -9.88 -10.50 10.87
CA VAL A 187 -11.07 -11.33 10.62
C VAL A 187 -11.66 -11.80 11.94
N LYS A 188 -12.94 -11.50 12.17
CA LYS A 188 -13.72 -12.02 13.29
C LYS A 188 -14.10 -13.48 12.99
N ALA A 189 -13.97 -14.36 13.99
CA ALA A 189 -14.49 -15.72 13.87
C ALA A 189 -16.03 -15.66 13.82
N SER A 190 -16.62 -15.76 12.63
CA SER A 190 -18.07 -15.81 12.45
C SER A 190 -18.58 -17.21 12.78
N GLY A 191 -19.53 -17.31 13.72
CA GLY A 191 -20.05 -18.59 14.23
C GLY A 191 -21.04 -19.32 13.32
N ASN A 192 -21.49 -18.75 12.19
CA ASN A 192 -22.56 -19.32 11.35
C ASN A 192 -22.51 -18.85 9.87
N ALA A 193 -21.63 -19.38 9.03
CA ALA A 193 -21.71 -19.16 7.58
C ALA A 193 -21.47 -20.45 6.79
N ASN A 194 -22.50 -20.90 6.07
CA ASN A 194 -22.64 -22.25 5.49
C ASN A 194 -21.65 -22.63 4.35
N THR A 195 -20.64 -21.82 4.03
CA THR A 195 -19.62 -22.13 3.00
C THR A 195 -18.25 -21.48 3.27
N ALA A 196 -17.98 -21.04 4.50
CA ALA A 196 -16.69 -20.42 4.83
C ALA A 196 -15.55 -21.46 4.84
N SER A 197 -14.63 -21.39 3.88
CA SER A 197 -13.33 -22.03 4.02
C SER A 197 -12.41 -21.09 4.81
N LEU A 198 -12.37 -21.27 6.12
CA LEU A 198 -11.39 -20.60 6.98
C LEU A 198 -10.02 -21.26 6.73
N SER A 199 -9.16 -20.65 5.92
CA SER A 199 -7.72 -20.92 6.09
C SER A 199 -7.27 -20.16 7.34
N ARG A 200 -6.25 -20.66 8.06
CA ARG A 200 -5.73 -19.97 9.26
C ARG A 200 -5.16 -18.58 8.98
N ASP A 201 -4.99 -18.19 7.72
CA ASP A 201 -4.33 -16.95 7.32
C ASP A 201 -5.29 -15.92 6.69
N HIS A 202 -6.20 -16.35 5.81
CA HIS A 202 -7.17 -15.48 5.11
C HIS A 202 -8.54 -16.15 4.95
N THR A 203 -9.57 -15.33 4.70
CA THR A 203 -10.97 -15.76 4.58
C THR A 203 -11.54 -15.41 3.22
N ILE A 204 -12.20 -16.38 2.58
CA ILE A 204 -12.99 -16.21 1.36
C ILE A 204 -14.43 -16.56 1.67
N LEU A 205 -15.35 -15.65 1.34
CA LEU A 205 -16.79 -15.83 1.47
C LEU A 205 -17.47 -15.63 0.12
N ILE A 206 -18.45 -16.48 -0.19
CA ILE A 206 -19.30 -16.33 -1.37
C ILE A 206 -20.72 -16.11 -0.87
N GLY A 207 -21.27 -14.93 -1.14
CA GLY A 207 -22.65 -14.61 -0.79
C GLY A 207 -23.66 -15.34 -1.68
N ASP A 208 -24.92 -15.38 -1.26
CA ASP A 208 -26.00 -16.00 -2.05
C ASP A 208 -26.19 -15.34 -3.43
N SER A 209 -25.83 -14.05 -3.54
CA SER A 209 -25.80 -13.28 -4.79
C SER A 209 -24.65 -13.68 -5.73
N GLY A 210 -23.66 -14.45 -5.26
CA GLY A 210 -22.43 -14.76 -5.99
C GLY A 210 -21.30 -13.74 -5.78
N LEU A 211 -21.48 -12.70 -4.95
CA LEU A 211 -20.36 -11.82 -4.58
C LEU A 211 -19.29 -12.61 -3.82
N ILE A 212 -18.05 -12.58 -4.34
CA ILE A 212 -16.90 -13.21 -3.71
C ILE A 212 -16.20 -12.14 -2.87
N THR A 213 -15.95 -12.38 -1.60
CA THR A 213 -15.18 -11.47 -0.74
C THR A 213 -13.94 -12.18 -0.23
N ILE A 214 -12.78 -11.52 -0.34
CA ILE A 214 -11.53 -11.95 0.28
C ILE A 214 -11.05 -10.90 1.29
N THR A 215 -10.69 -11.35 2.50
CA THR A 215 -10.16 -10.48 3.55
C THR A 215 -9.24 -11.23 4.52
N GLY A 216 -8.58 -10.48 5.40
CA GLY A 216 -7.49 -10.97 6.23
C GLY A 216 -6.20 -11.17 5.43
N GLY A 217 -5.39 -12.13 5.87
CA GLY A 217 -4.12 -12.44 5.22
C GLY A 217 -3.01 -11.45 5.55
N LYS A 218 -1.86 -11.68 4.91
CA LYS A 218 -0.66 -10.84 5.03
C LYS A 218 -0.10 -10.61 3.64
N TRP A 219 0.72 -9.57 3.54
CA TRP A 219 1.42 -9.29 2.29
C TRP A 219 2.38 -10.43 1.91
N THR A 220 2.91 -11.19 2.85
CA THR A 220 3.73 -12.39 2.56
C THR A 220 2.95 -13.55 1.95
N THR A 221 1.62 -13.59 2.11
CA THR A 221 0.77 -14.70 1.63
C THR A 221 -0.09 -14.32 0.43
N TYR A 222 0.06 -13.11 -0.11
CA TYR A 222 -0.82 -12.54 -1.14
C TYR A 222 -0.96 -13.43 -2.38
N ARG A 223 0.12 -14.07 -2.84
CA ARG A 223 0.11 -14.93 -4.03
C ARG A 223 -0.82 -16.14 -3.84
N LYS A 224 -0.74 -16.80 -2.68
CA LYS A 224 -1.60 -17.95 -2.36
C LYS A 224 -3.04 -17.52 -2.15
N MET A 225 -3.25 -16.37 -1.51
CA MET A 225 -4.58 -15.74 -1.38
C MET A 225 -5.21 -15.47 -2.76
N ALA A 226 -4.42 -14.96 -3.71
CA ALA A 226 -4.87 -14.70 -5.08
C ALA A 226 -5.20 -15.99 -5.83
N GLU A 227 -4.37 -17.03 -5.70
CA GLU A 227 -4.65 -18.37 -6.24
C GLU A 227 -5.98 -18.92 -5.70
N ASP A 228 -6.15 -18.92 -4.37
CA ASP A 228 -7.34 -19.49 -3.73
C ASP A 228 -8.63 -18.74 -4.10
N VAL A 229 -8.59 -17.40 -4.26
CA VAL A 229 -9.79 -16.63 -4.65
C VAL A 229 -10.12 -16.77 -6.14
N ILE A 230 -9.12 -16.93 -7.00
CA ILE A 230 -9.36 -17.15 -8.43
C ILE A 230 -9.96 -18.54 -8.66
N ASP A 231 -9.48 -19.58 -7.96
CA ASP A 231 -10.09 -20.92 -8.01
C ASP A 231 -11.59 -20.89 -7.67
N ARG A 232 -11.99 -20.02 -6.71
CA ARG A 232 -13.41 -19.79 -6.37
C ARG A 232 -14.14 -18.96 -7.41
N ALA A 233 -13.48 -17.98 -8.01
CA ALA A 233 -14.07 -17.15 -9.05
C ALA A 233 -14.36 -17.96 -10.33
N GLU A 234 -13.50 -18.91 -10.67
CA GLU A 234 -13.73 -19.86 -11.77
C GLU A 234 -15.02 -20.68 -11.53
N GLU A 235 -15.21 -21.19 -10.31
CA GLU A 235 -16.41 -21.93 -9.91
C GLU A 235 -17.68 -21.06 -10.03
N VAL A 236 -17.65 -19.84 -9.50
CA VAL A 236 -18.79 -18.92 -9.50
C VAL A 236 -19.16 -18.47 -10.91
N ALA A 237 -18.17 -18.17 -11.75
CA ALA A 237 -18.38 -17.73 -13.13
C ALA A 237 -18.64 -18.90 -14.11
N GLY A 238 -18.53 -20.16 -13.66
CA GLY A 238 -18.64 -21.33 -14.53
C GLY A 238 -17.53 -21.40 -15.58
N LEU A 239 -16.34 -20.90 -15.26
CA LEU A 239 -15.17 -20.95 -16.13
C LEU A 239 -14.47 -22.31 -16.02
N GLU A 240 -13.76 -22.71 -17.07
CA GLU A 240 -12.88 -23.87 -17.02
C GLU A 240 -11.74 -23.61 -16.04
N LYS A 241 -11.48 -24.57 -15.15
CA LYS A 241 -10.39 -24.45 -14.17
C LYS A 241 -9.04 -24.55 -14.85
N VAL A 242 -8.17 -23.58 -14.62
CA VAL A 242 -6.82 -23.57 -15.18
C VAL A 242 -5.78 -23.63 -14.05
N PRO A 243 -4.75 -24.50 -14.13
CA PRO A 243 -3.69 -24.53 -13.13
C PRO A 243 -3.02 -23.16 -12.95
N CYS A 244 -2.89 -22.70 -11.72
CA CYS A 244 -2.24 -21.44 -11.39
C CYS A 244 -0.75 -21.47 -11.74
N ARG A 245 -0.29 -20.49 -12.53
CA ARG A 245 1.09 -20.39 -13.01
C ARG A 245 1.94 -19.37 -12.23
N THR A 246 1.35 -18.71 -11.23
CA THR A 246 1.97 -17.55 -10.55
C THR A 246 3.19 -17.90 -9.71
N MET A 247 3.41 -19.18 -9.39
CA MET A 247 4.56 -19.60 -8.57
C MET A 247 5.90 -19.42 -9.30
N GLU A 248 5.91 -19.57 -10.62
CA GLU A 248 7.12 -19.48 -11.46
C GLU A 248 7.09 -18.25 -12.39
N LEU A 249 6.04 -17.42 -12.30
CA LEU A 249 5.89 -16.22 -13.11
C LEU A 249 6.79 -15.11 -12.56
N PRO A 250 7.80 -14.62 -13.32
CA PRO A 250 8.52 -13.42 -12.93
C PRO A 250 7.57 -12.23 -12.97
N VAL A 251 7.58 -11.45 -11.89
CA VAL A 251 6.87 -10.17 -11.83
C VAL A 251 7.65 -9.15 -12.66
N HIS A 252 6.96 -8.19 -13.26
CA HIS A 252 7.56 -7.02 -13.92
C HIS A 252 8.70 -6.41 -13.10
N GLY A 253 9.73 -5.90 -13.76
CA GLY A 253 10.95 -5.46 -13.09
C GLY A 253 11.91 -6.59 -12.71
N ALA A 254 11.53 -7.87 -12.78
CA ALA A 254 12.43 -8.96 -12.44
C ALA A 254 13.65 -9.02 -13.37
N VAL A 255 14.84 -9.08 -12.77
CA VAL A 255 16.13 -9.15 -13.47
C VAL A 255 16.95 -10.32 -12.94
N THR A 256 17.75 -10.93 -13.80
CA THR A 256 18.72 -11.97 -13.41
C THR A 256 20.06 -11.38 -13.00
N GLU A 257 20.40 -10.20 -13.53
CA GLU A 257 21.62 -9.46 -13.21
C GLU A 257 21.28 -8.28 -12.30
N GLU A 258 22.17 -7.96 -11.36
CA GLU A 258 21.95 -6.88 -10.40
C GLU A 258 22.05 -5.51 -11.09
N VAL A 259 21.06 -4.65 -10.85
CA VAL A 259 21.10 -3.25 -11.30
C VAL A 259 22.24 -2.54 -10.57
N SER A 260 23.22 -2.03 -11.31
CA SER A 260 24.42 -1.40 -10.74
C SER A 260 24.13 -0.10 -9.99
N ASP A 261 23.08 0.62 -10.41
CA ASP A 261 22.60 1.81 -9.73
C ASP A 261 21.71 1.40 -8.55
N LEU A 262 22.24 1.58 -7.33
CA LEU A 262 21.54 1.22 -6.10
C LEU A 262 20.22 1.99 -5.92
N HIS A 263 20.13 3.22 -6.43
CA HIS A 263 18.91 4.04 -6.38
C HIS A 263 17.80 3.44 -7.24
N LEU A 264 18.17 2.94 -8.42
CA LEU A 264 17.21 2.40 -9.39
C LEU A 264 16.96 0.89 -9.23
N ARG A 265 17.65 0.22 -8.32
CA ARG A 265 17.46 -1.20 -8.02
C ARG A 265 15.99 -1.60 -7.78
N PRO A 266 15.14 -0.80 -7.09
CA PRO A 266 13.73 -1.14 -6.91
C PRO A 266 12.93 -1.23 -8.22
N TYR A 267 13.38 -0.58 -9.29
CA TYR A 267 12.73 -0.58 -10.62
C TYR A 267 13.22 -1.73 -11.51
N GLY A 268 14.32 -2.40 -11.16
CA GLY A 268 14.77 -3.59 -11.85
C GLY A 268 15.00 -3.37 -13.36
N SER A 269 14.25 -4.09 -14.21
CA SER A 269 14.38 -3.99 -15.68
C SER A 269 14.13 -2.60 -16.25
N ASP A 270 13.42 -1.74 -15.52
CA ASP A 270 13.04 -0.40 -15.99
C ASP A 270 14.13 0.65 -15.75
N ALA A 271 15.15 0.33 -14.94
CA ALA A 271 16.19 1.26 -14.55
C ALA A 271 16.85 1.95 -15.76
N ALA A 272 17.17 1.19 -16.81
CA ALA A 272 17.79 1.73 -18.02
C ALA A 272 16.85 2.67 -18.79
N ALA A 273 15.55 2.37 -18.82
CA ALA A 273 14.56 3.21 -19.47
C ALA A 273 14.39 4.54 -18.71
N ILE A 274 14.32 4.49 -17.38
CA ILE A 274 14.29 5.68 -16.52
C ILE A 274 15.53 6.55 -16.73
N GLN A 275 16.72 5.95 -16.76
CA GLN A 275 17.98 6.68 -17.00
C GLN A 275 18.04 7.36 -18.37
N SER A 276 17.33 6.82 -19.36
CA SER A 276 17.27 7.40 -20.71
C SER A 276 16.34 8.63 -20.81
N LEU A 277 15.48 8.85 -19.81
CA LEU A 277 14.60 10.01 -19.76
C LEU A 277 15.36 11.28 -19.39
N SER A 278 14.87 12.43 -19.89
CA SER A 278 15.39 13.73 -19.50
C SER A 278 15.05 14.07 -18.05
N GLY A 279 16.00 14.70 -17.35
CA GLY A 279 15.79 15.21 -15.99
C GLY A 279 16.43 14.34 -14.91
N ALA A 280 17.74 14.15 -14.98
CA ALA A 280 18.50 13.46 -13.93
C ALA A 280 18.60 14.26 -12.63
N ASP A 281 18.24 15.55 -12.65
CA ASP A 281 18.23 16.41 -11.47
C ASP A 281 17.18 15.94 -10.45
N ARG A 282 17.53 16.04 -9.17
CA ARG A 282 16.60 15.77 -8.07
C ARG A 282 15.51 16.83 -8.02
N VAL A 283 14.28 16.42 -7.73
CA VAL A 283 13.16 17.35 -7.50
C VAL A 283 13.31 18.12 -6.18
N HIS A 284 14.08 17.56 -5.24
CA HIS A 284 14.40 18.17 -3.95
C HIS A 284 15.73 17.60 -3.42
N PRO A 285 16.64 18.42 -2.84
CA PRO A 285 17.96 17.95 -2.42
C PRO A 285 17.92 16.86 -1.33
N ALA A 286 16.91 16.88 -0.45
CA ALA A 286 16.75 15.89 0.63
C ALA A 286 16.03 14.59 0.20
N LEU A 287 15.55 14.51 -1.05
CA LEU A 287 14.84 13.35 -1.56
C LEU A 287 15.63 12.65 -2.66
N ASP A 288 15.63 11.33 -2.63
CA ASP A 288 16.13 10.50 -3.72
C ASP A 288 14.99 10.32 -4.74
N LEU A 289 14.65 11.40 -5.44
CA LEU A 289 13.63 11.42 -6.48
C LEU A 289 14.05 12.40 -7.58
N THR A 290 14.20 11.89 -8.80
CA THR A 290 14.59 12.67 -9.99
C THR A 290 13.38 13.11 -10.81
N VAL A 291 13.57 14.13 -11.65
CA VAL A 291 12.55 14.55 -12.62
C VAL A 291 12.21 13.40 -13.58
N ALA A 292 13.21 12.63 -14.03
CA ALA A 292 13.05 11.46 -14.89
C ALA A 292 12.12 10.40 -14.28
N GLU A 293 12.27 10.11 -12.98
CA GLU A 293 11.38 9.19 -12.27
C GLU A 293 9.96 9.71 -12.19
N VAL A 294 9.73 11.00 -11.93
CA VAL A 294 8.36 11.56 -11.92
C VAL A 294 7.69 11.41 -13.28
N ARG A 295 8.45 11.58 -14.37
CA ARG A 295 7.95 11.35 -15.74
C ARG A 295 7.63 9.89 -15.98
N TRP A 296 8.49 8.98 -15.54
CA TRP A 296 8.26 7.54 -15.59
C TRP A 296 6.99 7.15 -14.83
N HIS A 297 6.82 7.62 -13.60
CA HIS A 297 5.65 7.34 -12.76
C HIS A 297 4.34 7.74 -13.45
N ALA A 298 4.33 8.86 -14.17
CA ALA A 298 3.18 9.34 -14.92
C ALA A 298 2.88 8.50 -16.17
N ARG A 299 3.92 8.13 -16.92
CA ARG A 299 3.81 7.46 -18.22
C ARG A 299 3.53 5.97 -18.09
N GLU A 300 4.25 5.29 -17.21
CA GLU A 300 4.31 3.83 -17.16
C GLU A 300 3.64 3.25 -15.90
N GLU A 301 3.53 4.04 -14.82
CA GLU A 301 3.05 3.54 -13.52
C GLU A 301 1.68 4.09 -13.12
N MET A 302 0.94 4.68 -14.05
CA MET A 302 -0.41 5.24 -13.82
C MET A 302 -0.48 6.25 -12.66
N ALA A 303 0.57 7.02 -12.38
CA ALA A 303 0.50 8.08 -11.38
C ALA A 303 -0.41 9.23 -11.90
N ARG A 304 -1.46 9.55 -11.15
CA ARG A 304 -2.44 10.60 -11.52
C ARG A 304 -2.42 11.80 -10.61
N THR A 305 -1.79 11.69 -9.44
CA THR A 305 -1.74 12.75 -8.43
C THR A 305 -0.33 12.94 -7.90
N VAL A 306 -0.08 14.11 -7.29
CA VAL A 306 1.18 14.38 -6.58
C VAL A 306 1.40 13.37 -5.45
N GLU A 307 0.32 12.93 -4.81
CA GLU A 307 0.35 11.91 -3.76
C GLU A 307 0.79 10.53 -4.30
N ASP A 308 0.37 10.13 -5.50
CA ASP A 308 0.83 8.86 -6.09
C ASP A 308 2.35 8.82 -6.20
N VAL A 309 2.95 9.90 -6.68
CA VAL A 309 4.39 10.02 -6.83
C VAL A 309 5.07 10.06 -5.47
N LEU A 310 4.68 11.00 -4.61
CA LEU A 310 5.39 11.29 -3.37
C LEU A 310 5.14 10.26 -2.26
N ALA A 311 3.96 9.64 -2.21
CA ALA A 311 3.66 8.65 -1.16
C ALA A 311 3.89 7.22 -1.62
N ARG A 312 3.53 6.87 -2.86
CA ARG A 312 3.48 5.47 -3.31
C ARG A 312 4.64 5.07 -4.22
N ARG A 313 4.99 5.87 -5.23
CA ARG A 313 6.05 5.49 -6.18
C ARG A 313 7.46 5.72 -5.66
N SER A 314 7.68 6.84 -4.96
CA SER A 314 8.99 7.24 -4.41
C SER A 314 9.12 7.06 -2.89
N ARG A 315 8.00 6.86 -2.18
CA ARG A 315 7.93 6.79 -0.70
C ARG A 315 8.39 8.07 0.02
N ALA A 316 8.68 9.16 -0.68
CA ALA A 316 9.18 10.42 -0.13
C ALA A 316 8.37 10.94 1.07
N LEU A 317 7.03 10.88 1.03
CA LEU A 317 6.17 11.30 2.15
C LEU A 317 6.41 10.48 3.42
N LEU A 318 6.63 9.18 3.29
CA LEU A 318 6.91 8.30 4.42
C LEU A 318 8.36 8.46 4.91
N LEU A 319 9.30 8.79 4.02
CA LEU A 319 10.71 8.93 4.37
C LEU A 319 11.06 10.30 4.96
N ASP A 320 10.43 11.38 4.47
CA ASP A 320 10.59 12.75 4.95
C ASP A 320 9.36 13.61 4.57
N ALA A 321 8.46 13.82 5.52
CA ALA A 321 7.21 14.53 5.28
C ALA A 321 7.43 16.01 4.93
N ARG A 322 8.44 16.66 5.53
CA ARG A 322 8.71 18.09 5.31
C ARG A 322 9.30 18.32 3.93
N ALA A 323 10.33 17.55 3.57
CA ALA A 323 10.93 17.61 2.24
C ALA A 323 9.90 17.26 1.15
N SER A 324 8.99 16.32 1.41
CA SER A 324 7.91 15.97 0.48
C SER A 324 6.91 17.12 0.26
N ILE A 325 6.53 17.84 1.32
CA ILE A 325 5.70 19.06 1.23
C ILE A 325 6.36 20.15 0.40
N GLU A 326 7.68 20.31 0.54
CA GLU A 326 8.49 21.28 -0.20
C GLU A 326 8.65 20.88 -1.67
N ALA A 327 8.77 19.58 -1.97
CA ALA A 327 8.86 19.04 -3.33
C ALA A 327 7.55 19.08 -4.12
N ALA A 328 6.40 19.15 -3.44
CA ALA A 328 5.08 19.05 -4.06
C ALA A 328 4.84 19.99 -5.26
N PRO A 329 5.25 21.28 -5.25
CA PRO A 329 5.10 22.16 -6.41
C PRO A 329 5.88 21.69 -7.65
N ALA A 330 7.12 21.23 -7.47
CA ALA A 330 7.96 20.74 -8.58
C ALA A 330 7.37 19.45 -9.18
N VAL A 331 6.92 18.52 -8.32
CA VAL A 331 6.25 17.29 -8.78
C VAL A 331 4.94 17.60 -9.50
N ALA A 332 4.14 18.55 -8.99
CA ALA A 332 2.89 18.96 -9.64
C ALA A 332 3.15 19.59 -11.02
N GLU A 333 4.24 20.33 -11.19
CA GLU A 333 4.62 20.91 -12.47
C GLU A 333 4.97 19.83 -13.51
N ILE A 334 5.82 18.87 -13.14
CA ILE A 334 6.22 17.77 -14.03
C ILE A 334 5.00 16.90 -14.38
N LEU A 335 4.19 16.53 -13.39
CA LEU A 335 2.97 15.75 -13.64
C LEU A 335 1.98 16.48 -14.53
N ALA A 336 1.83 17.80 -14.38
CA ALA A 336 0.93 18.56 -15.22
C ALA A 336 1.40 18.58 -16.69
N GLU A 337 2.70 18.64 -16.93
CA GLU A 337 3.28 18.49 -18.27
C GLU A 337 2.93 17.11 -18.86
N GLU A 338 3.21 16.03 -18.13
CA GLU A 338 2.98 14.66 -18.59
C GLU A 338 1.50 14.31 -18.80
N LEU A 339 0.62 14.88 -17.96
CA LEU A 339 -0.82 14.59 -17.98
C LEU A 339 -1.64 15.62 -18.76
N GLY A 340 -0.98 16.62 -19.38
CA GLY A 340 -1.64 17.70 -20.12
C GLY A 340 -2.59 18.54 -19.25
N LYS A 341 -2.22 18.81 -18.00
CA LYS A 341 -3.04 19.56 -17.03
C LYS A 341 -2.60 21.02 -16.93
N GLY A 342 -3.55 21.89 -16.58
CA GLY A 342 -3.33 23.34 -16.45
C GLY A 342 -2.87 23.80 -15.06
N ALA A 343 -2.67 25.12 -14.93
CA ALA A 343 -2.20 25.74 -13.69
C ALA A 343 -3.17 25.53 -12.50
N GLU A 344 -4.48 25.57 -12.75
CA GLU A 344 -5.49 25.33 -11.70
C GLU A 344 -5.37 23.94 -11.09
N TRP A 345 -5.14 22.91 -11.92
CA TRP A 345 -4.93 21.55 -11.46
C TRP A 345 -3.67 21.45 -10.59
N ARG A 346 -2.56 22.11 -10.98
CA ARG A 346 -1.32 22.15 -10.18
C ARG A 346 -1.58 22.73 -8.79
N VAL A 347 -2.25 23.88 -8.72
CA VAL A 347 -2.58 24.55 -7.45
C VAL A 347 -3.45 23.64 -6.58
N ALA A 348 -4.47 23.00 -7.15
CA ALA A 348 -5.34 22.08 -6.44
C ALA A 348 -4.59 20.85 -5.91
N GLN A 349 -3.70 20.26 -6.72
CA GLN A 349 -2.89 19.11 -6.31
C GLN A 349 -1.92 19.44 -5.18
N VAL A 350 -1.21 20.58 -5.27
CA VAL A 350 -0.32 21.03 -4.21
C VAL A 350 -1.08 21.28 -2.92
N ALA A 351 -2.24 21.95 -2.98
CA ALA A 351 -3.08 22.20 -1.81
C ALA A 351 -3.58 20.90 -1.17
N HIS A 352 -4.08 19.97 -1.99
CA HIS A 352 -4.57 18.67 -1.53
C HIS A 352 -3.45 17.86 -0.86
N PHE A 353 -2.30 17.74 -1.53
CA PHE A 353 -1.17 16.99 -1.00
C PHE A 353 -0.65 17.61 0.30
N ARG A 354 -0.50 18.94 0.37
CA ARG A 354 -0.05 19.61 1.60
C ARG A 354 -0.99 19.36 2.78
N ALA A 355 -2.30 19.40 2.55
CA ALA A 355 -3.29 19.10 3.59
C ALA A 355 -3.14 17.66 4.11
N LEU A 356 -2.93 16.70 3.22
CA LEU A 356 -2.70 15.29 3.58
C LEU A 356 -1.35 15.09 4.30
N ALA A 357 -0.27 15.62 3.73
CA ALA A 357 1.10 15.43 4.22
C ALA A 357 1.33 16.09 5.58
N GLN A 358 0.53 17.10 5.94
CA GLN A 358 0.60 17.73 7.25
C GLN A 358 0.26 16.77 8.42
N GLY A 359 -0.43 15.67 8.13
CA GLY A 359 -0.70 14.59 9.08
C GLY A 359 0.46 13.59 9.25
N TYR A 360 1.52 13.72 8.45
CA TYR A 360 2.74 12.91 8.54
C TYR A 360 3.87 13.64 9.25
N VAL A 361 3.76 14.95 9.41
CA VAL A 361 4.74 15.76 10.14
C VAL A 361 4.56 15.51 11.64
N PHE A 362 5.63 15.08 12.31
CA PHE A 362 5.68 14.97 13.76
C PHE A 362 5.45 16.35 14.40
N ARG A 363 4.54 16.43 15.37
CA ARG A 363 4.12 17.68 16.04
C ARG A 363 4.47 17.66 17.51
#